data_AF-A0A9D9M5N2-F1
#
_entry.id   AF-A0A9D9M5N2-F1
#
_cell.length_a   1.000
_cell.length_b   1.000
_cell.length_c   1.000
_cell.angle_alpha   90.00
_cell.angle_beta   90.00
_cell.angle_gamma   90.00
#
_symmetry.space_group_name_H-M   'P 1'
#
loop_
_entity.id
_entity.type
_entity.pdbx_description
1 polymer ?
#
loop_
_entity_poly.entity_id
_entity_poly.type
_entity_poly.pdbx_seq_one_letter_code
_entity_poly.pdbx_strand_id
1 'polypeptide(L)'
;NSKVWRWYRDHAENGHWTYIERRHYDYNAIEDTRLPDFERRLRNMRFGFPPDRWEERVQHCIKLMNYWHTKPHWDYDRKNLCFIEISDSREHDDHGNIVEEPRPGSIIRIID
;
A
#
# COMPACT_ATOMS: atom_id res chain seq x y z
N ASN A 1 12.37 -7.32 16.31
CA ASN A 1 11.42 -6.87 15.28
C ASN A 1 12.17 -6.10 14.19
N SER A 2 12.88 -6.82 13.34
CA SER A 2 13.52 -6.25 12.14
C SER A 2 12.43 -5.98 11.11
N LYS A 3 12.19 -4.69 10.83
CA LYS A 3 11.24 -4.23 9.82
C LYS A 3 11.63 -4.80 8.45
N VAL A 4 10.63 -5.23 7.69
CA VAL A 4 10.80 -5.98 6.44
C VAL A 4 11.04 -5.02 5.28
N TRP A 5 12.04 -5.38 4.47
CA TRP A 5 12.61 -4.67 3.33
C TRP A 5 11.60 -4.55 2.17
N ARG A 6 11.56 -3.37 1.51
CA ARG A 6 10.85 -3.16 0.24
C ARG A 6 11.79 -2.52 -0.80
N TRP A 7 11.70 -3.01 -2.03
CA TRP A 7 12.45 -2.51 -3.18
C TRP A 7 11.63 -1.40 -3.85
N TYR A 8 12.14 -0.19 -3.91
CA TYR A 8 11.45 0.94 -4.54
C TYR A 8 11.93 1.10 -5.98
N ARG A 9 11.02 1.23 -6.93
CA ARG A 9 11.38 1.60 -8.30
C ARG A 9 11.68 3.10 -8.33
N ASP A 10 12.91 3.49 -8.70
CA ASP A 10 13.35 4.88 -8.69
C ASP A 10 13.10 5.52 -10.06
N HIS A 11 13.91 5.18 -11.04
CA HIS A 11 13.77 5.64 -12.42
C HIS A 11 14.47 4.66 -13.38
N ALA A 12 14.28 4.85 -14.69
CA ALA A 12 14.96 4.09 -15.70
C ALA A 12 16.16 4.87 -16.27
N GLU A 13 17.37 4.32 -16.19
CA GLU A 13 18.57 4.86 -16.85
C GLU A 13 19.05 3.84 -17.90
N ASN A 14 19.35 4.31 -19.11
CA ASN A 14 19.93 3.49 -20.19
C ASN A 14 19.15 2.18 -20.49
N GLY A 15 17.83 2.19 -20.35
CA GLY A 15 16.98 1.01 -20.59
C GLY A 15 16.90 0.02 -19.43
N HIS A 16 17.55 0.31 -18.29
CA HIS A 16 17.48 -0.48 -17.07
C HIS A 16 16.72 0.28 -15.98
N TRP A 17 15.87 -0.44 -15.23
CA TRP A 17 15.23 0.13 -14.05
C TRP A 17 16.19 0.10 -12.86
N THR A 18 16.38 1.27 -12.26
CA THR A 18 17.09 1.43 -10.99
C THR A 18 16.10 1.23 -9.86
N TYR A 19 16.48 0.41 -8.88
CA TYR A 19 15.72 0.18 -7.67
C TYR A 19 16.51 0.69 -6.47
N ILE A 20 15.81 1.33 -5.54
CA ILE A 20 16.35 1.77 -4.26
C ILE A 20 15.94 0.78 -3.18
N GLU A 21 16.87 0.40 -2.33
CA GLU A 21 16.62 -0.30 -1.06
C GLU A 21 16.87 0.68 0.07
N ARG A 22 15.84 1.04 0.83
CA ARG A 22 15.98 1.91 2.00
C ARG A 22 16.13 1.06 3.26
N ARG A 23 17.13 1.38 4.10
CA ARG A 23 17.30 0.75 5.42
C ARG A 23 16.31 1.24 6.47
N HIS A 24 15.67 2.38 6.22
CA HIS A 24 14.60 2.96 7.03
C HIS A 24 13.28 2.94 6.25
N TYR A 25 12.24 2.40 6.89
CA TYR A 25 10.90 2.27 6.32
C TYR A 25 10.30 3.66 6.05
N ASP A 26 10.10 3.97 4.77
CA ASP A 26 9.29 5.09 4.30
C ASP A 26 8.17 4.50 3.44
N TYR A 27 6.94 4.48 3.96
CA TYR A 27 5.79 4.08 3.16
C TYR A 27 5.57 5.14 2.08
N ASN A 28 5.84 4.79 0.82
CA ASN A 28 5.48 5.66 -0.29
C ASN A 28 4.01 5.42 -0.64
N ALA A 29 3.11 6.03 0.14
CA ALA A 29 1.67 6.16 -0.18
C ALA A 29 1.41 6.92 -1.49
N ILE A 30 2.45 7.47 -2.12
CA ILE A 30 2.34 8.49 -3.17
C ILE A 30 1.73 7.92 -4.47
N GLU A 31 1.75 6.60 -4.71
CA GLU A 31 1.23 6.03 -5.95
C GLU A 31 -0.10 5.26 -5.84
N ASP A 32 -0.59 4.93 -4.64
CA ASP A 32 -1.95 4.38 -4.51
C ASP A 32 -2.97 5.50 -4.34
N THR A 33 -3.41 6.06 -5.47
CA THR A 33 -4.42 7.12 -5.53
C THR A 33 -5.74 6.71 -4.84
N ARG A 34 -5.98 5.41 -4.60
CA ARG A 34 -7.17 4.93 -3.90
C ARG A 34 -7.16 5.34 -2.43
N LEU A 35 -6.00 5.41 -1.77
CA LEU A 35 -5.89 5.71 -0.35
C LEU A 35 -6.45 7.11 0.00
N PRO A 36 -5.95 8.21 -0.57
CA PRO A 36 -6.50 9.54 -0.28
C PRO A 36 -7.97 9.69 -0.70
N ASP A 37 -8.38 9.05 -1.81
CA ASP A 37 -9.76 9.09 -2.28
C ASP A 37 -10.73 8.34 -1.36
N PHE A 38 -10.34 7.15 -0.89
CA PHE A 38 -11.14 6.36 0.05
C PHE A 38 -11.25 7.05 1.39
N GLU A 39 -10.16 7.57 1.95
CA GLU A 39 -10.21 8.31 3.22
C GLU A 39 -11.12 9.52 3.13
N ARG A 40 -10.96 10.37 2.10
CA ARG A 40 -11.82 11.53 1.90
C ARG A 40 -13.29 11.11 1.83
N ARG A 41 -13.60 10.07 1.05
CA ARG A 41 -14.96 9.55 0.92
C ARG A 41 -15.52 9.06 2.26
N LEU A 42 -14.76 8.29 3.02
CA LEU A 42 -15.20 7.71 4.30
C LEU A 42 -15.37 8.80 5.37
N ARG A 43 -14.48 9.80 5.43
CA ARG A 43 -14.62 10.97 6.31
C ARG A 43 -15.91 11.74 6.01
N ASN A 44 -16.21 12.00 4.74
CA ASN A 44 -17.45 12.68 4.33
C ASN A 44 -18.70 11.86 4.70
N MET A 45 -18.64 10.54 4.53
CA MET A 45 -19.78 9.67 4.85
C MET A 45 -20.03 9.56 6.36
N ARG A 46 -18.99 9.64 7.21
CA ARG A 46 -19.08 9.41 8.66
C ARG A 46 -20.12 10.29 9.37
N PHE A 47 -20.31 11.51 8.88
CA PHE A 47 -21.20 12.50 9.48
C PHE A 47 -22.56 12.62 8.77
N GLY A 48 -22.67 12.11 7.54
CA GLY A 48 -23.88 12.24 6.71
C GLY A 48 -24.72 10.98 6.58
N PHE A 49 -24.25 9.83 7.09
CA PHE A 49 -24.91 8.54 6.90
C PHE A 49 -25.07 7.77 8.22
N PRO A 50 -26.05 6.84 8.29
CA PRO A 50 -26.17 5.93 9.44
C PRO A 50 -24.87 5.15 9.70
N PRO A 51 -24.54 4.87 10.98
CA PRO A 51 -23.31 4.16 11.34
C PRO A 51 -23.11 2.83 10.61
N ASP A 52 -24.17 2.03 10.48
CA ASP A 52 -24.08 0.71 9.83
C ASP A 52 -23.69 0.81 8.36
N ARG A 53 -24.30 1.77 7.64
CA ARG A 53 -23.97 2.04 6.23
C ARG A 53 -22.55 2.60 6.06
N TRP A 54 -22.08 3.36 7.03
CA TRP A 54 -20.70 3.83 7.03
C TRP A 54 -19.73 2.66 7.22
N GLU A 55 -19.99 1.77 8.18
CA GLU A 55 -19.15 0.60 8.44
C GLU A 55 -19.14 -0.36 7.24
N GLU A 56 -20.28 -0.62 6.61
CA GLU A 56 -20.34 -1.39 5.35
C GLU A 56 -19.39 -0.81 4.28
N ARG A 57 -19.32 0.52 4.19
CA ARG A 57 -18.43 1.19 3.24
C ARG A 57 -16.96 1.09 3.66
N VAL A 58 -16.66 1.22 4.95
CA VAL A 58 -15.31 1.00 5.50
C VAL A 58 -14.83 -0.40 5.11
N GLN A 59 -15.63 -1.44 5.38
CA GLN A 59 -15.28 -2.83 5.05
C GLN A 59 -15.07 -3.04 3.56
N HIS A 60 -15.91 -2.42 2.72
CA HIS A 60 -15.73 -2.47 1.27
C HIS A 60 -14.40 -1.83 0.83
N CYS A 61 -14.03 -0.67 1.37
CA CYS A 61 -12.75 -0.03 1.05
C CYS A 61 -11.56 -0.84 1.58
N ILE A 62 -11.64 -1.43 2.78
CA ILE A 62 -10.62 -2.36 3.31
C ILE A 62 -10.42 -3.53 2.33
N LYS A 63 -11.51 -4.15 1.85
CA LYS A 63 -11.41 -5.25 0.87
C LYS A 63 -10.69 -4.83 -0.41
N LEU A 64 -10.97 -3.62 -0.91
CA LEU A 64 -10.32 -3.10 -2.13
C LEU A 64 -8.84 -2.79 -1.90
N MET A 65 -8.48 -2.18 -0.78
CA MET A 65 -7.08 -1.91 -0.41
C MET A 65 -6.28 -3.21 -0.27
N ASN A 66 -6.90 -4.28 0.22
CA ASN A 66 -6.27 -5.58 0.39
C ASN A 66 -6.35 -6.51 -0.81
N TYR A 67 -6.99 -6.10 -1.91
CA TYR A 67 -7.26 -6.98 -3.04
C TYR A 67 -5.98 -7.58 -3.66
N TRP A 68 -4.92 -6.80 -3.70
CA TRP A 68 -3.62 -7.21 -4.22
C TRP A 68 -2.69 -7.81 -3.17
N HIS A 69 -3.13 -7.98 -1.93
CA HIS A 69 -2.27 -8.49 -0.86
C HIS A 69 -2.61 -9.94 -0.52
N THR A 70 -1.57 -10.76 -0.37
CA THR A 70 -1.68 -12.18 -0.01
C THR A 70 -2.22 -12.42 1.40
N LYS A 71 -2.13 -11.43 2.28
CA LYS A 71 -2.70 -11.41 3.63
C LYS A 71 -3.14 -9.98 3.96
N PRO A 72 -4.03 -9.76 4.94
CA PRO A 72 -4.43 -8.41 5.34
C PRO A 72 -3.23 -7.50 5.61
N HIS A 73 -3.15 -6.41 4.86
CA HIS A 73 -2.11 -5.38 4.88
C HIS A 73 -2.67 -4.04 5.35
N TRP A 74 -3.88 -3.70 4.92
CA TRP A 74 -4.57 -2.47 5.28
C TRP A 74 -5.72 -2.73 6.24
N ASP A 75 -5.82 -1.90 7.27
CA ASP A 75 -7.04 -1.73 8.06
C ASP A 75 -7.37 -0.24 8.15
N TYR A 76 -8.53 0.08 8.73
CA TYR A 76 -9.02 1.44 8.87
C TYR A 76 -9.09 1.84 10.34
N ASP A 77 -8.38 2.90 10.73
CA ASP A 77 -8.54 3.49 12.05
C ASP A 77 -9.86 4.26 12.10
N ARG A 78 -10.87 3.70 12.76
CA ARG A 78 -12.20 4.33 12.89
C ARG A 78 -12.16 5.63 13.71
N LYS A 79 -11.19 5.78 14.60
CA LYS A 79 -11.05 6.95 15.47
C LYS A 79 -10.38 8.11 14.72
N ASN A 80 -9.29 7.81 14.02
CA ASN A 80 -8.50 8.80 13.27
C ASN A 80 -8.98 8.99 11.82
N LEU A 81 -9.91 8.15 11.37
CA LEU A 81 -10.54 8.15 10.06
C LEU A 81 -9.52 8.04 8.91
N CYS A 82 -8.52 7.18 9.07
CA CYS A 82 -7.46 6.96 8.10
C CYS A 82 -7.15 5.47 7.95
N PHE A 83 -6.57 5.08 6.82
CA PHE A 83 -6.02 3.74 6.65
C PHE A 83 -4.71 3.60 7.44
N ILE A 84 -4.48 2.41 7.96
CA ILE A 84 -3.26 2.05 8.67
C ILE A 84 -2.72 0.74 8.09
N GLU A 85 -1.40 0.66 7.98
CA GLU A 85 -0.71 -0.55 7.61
C GLU A 85 -0.58 -1.47 8.84
N ILE A 86 -0.97 -2.74 8.68
CA ILE A 86 -1.03 -3.73 9.77
C ILE A 86 -0.14 -4.95 9.55
N SER A 87 0.49 -5.08 8.37
CA SER A 87 1.41 -6.19 8.08
C SER A 87 2.45 -5.81 7.04
N ASP A 88 3.39 -6.71 6.79
CA ASP A 88 4.42 -6.62 5.75
C ASP A 88 4.03 -7.36 4.44
N SER A 89 2.73 -7.63 4.21
CA SER A 89 2.27 -8.33 3.01
C SER A 89 2.77 -7.64 1.74
N ARG A 90 3.23 -8.44 0.78
CA ARG A 90 3.60 -7.98 -0.55
C ARG A 90 2.40 -8.00 -1.48
N GLU A 91 2.40 -7.09 -2.44
CA GLU A 91 1.41 -7.07 -3.51
C GLU A 91 1.65 -8.22 -4.50
N HIS A 92 0.59 -8.68 -5.14
CA HIS A 92 0.63 -9.65 -6.24
C HIS A 92 -0.02 -9.08 -7.50
N ASP A 93 0.31 -9.64 -8.66
CA ASP A 93 -0.29 -9.29 -9.95
C ASP A 93 -1.64 -10.00 -10.13
N ASP A 94 -2.27 -9.78 -11.29
CA ASP A 94 -3.47 -10.47 -11.76
C ASP A 94 -3.33 -12.00 -11.80
N HIS A 95 -2.11 -12.53 -11.75
CA HIS A 95 -1.79 -13.96 -11.76
C HIS A 95 -1.40 -14.50 -10.38
N GLY A 96 -1.41 -13.66 -9.34
CA GLY A 96 -1.01 -14.03 -7.99
C GLY A 96 0.50 -14.12 -7.77
N ASN A 97 1.32 -13.68 -8.73
CA ASN A 97 2.77 -13.58 -8.56
C ASN A 97 3.11 -12.31 -7.78
N ILE A 98 4.05 -12.39 -6.85
CA ILE A 98 4.48 -11.21 -6.08
C ILE A 98 5.08 -10.14 -7.01
N VAL A 99 4.45 -8.97 -7.04
CA VAL A 99 4.90 -7.79 -7.79
C VAL A 99 5.85 -7.03 -6.90
N GLU A 100 7.07 -7.54 -6.75
CA GLU A 100 8.27 -6.76 -6.37
C GLU A 100 9.42 -7.73 -6.12
N GLU A 101 10.07 -8.14 -7.21
CA GLU A 101 11.46 -8.58 -7.17
C GLU A 101 12.23 -7.78 -8.24
N PRO A 102 13.42 -7.25 -7.93
CA PRO A 102 14.30 -6.70 -8.95
C PRO A 102 14.53 -7.77 -10.01
N ARG A 103 14.20 -7.48 -11.27
CA ARG A 103 14.48 -8.43 -12.35
C ARG A 103 15.99 -8.71 -12.40
N PRO A 104 16.45 -9.92 -12.75
CA PRO A 104 17.86 -10.19 -12.95
C PRO A 104 18.50 -9.12 -13.85
N GLY A 105 19.54 -8.44 -13.35
CA GLY A 105 20.20 -7.32 -14.04
C GLY A 105 19.71 -5.92 -13.67
N SER A 106 18.79 -5.79 -12.70
CA SER A 106 18.39 -4.49 -12.15
C SER A 106 19.50 -3.91 -11.27
N ILE A 107 19.72 -2.59 -11.37
CA ILE A 107 20.70 -1.90 -10.54
C ILE A 107 20.06 -1.59 -9.20
N ILE A 108 20.67 -2.09 -8.12
CA ILE A 108 20.23 -1.87 -6.75
C ILE A 108 21.08 -0.78 -6.11
N ARG A 109 20.45 0.30 -5.64
CA ARG A 109 21.07 1.33 -4.81
C ARG A 109 20.58 1.22 -3.38
N ILE A 110 21.48 0.92 -2.46
CA ILE A 110 21.19 0.94 -1.02
C ILE A 110 21.34 2.39 -0.55
N ILE A 111 20.30 2.93 0.08
CA ILE A 111 20.30 4.27 0.67
C ILE A 111 20.03 4.12 2.18
N ASP A 112 20.89 4.72 3.00
CA ASP A 112 20.79 4.78 4.46
C ASP A 112 19.72 5.79 4.90
#